data_AF-A0A327JFJ5-F1
#
_entry.id   AF-A0A327JFJ5-F1
#
_cell.length_a   1.000
_cell.length_b   1.000
_cell.length_c   1.000
_cell.angle_alpha   90.00
_cell.angle_beta   90.00
_cell.angle_gamma   90.00
#
_symmetry.space_group_name_H-M   'P 1'
#
loop_
_entity.id
_entity.type
_entity.pdbx_description
1 polymer ?
#
loop_
_entity_poly.entity_id
_entity_poly.type
_entity_poly.pdbx_seq_one_letter_code
_entity_poly.pdbx_strand_id
1 'polypeptide(L)' 'MIDINGIEKPNRLGYDFFAFESQEGTLYPVGGPTTSYRENNDCNLSEPNQVGMTCTQKAISDSDYFKKVVKMIK' A
#
# COMPACT_ATOMS: atom_id res chain seq x y z
N MET A 1 10.12 1.98 -6.45
CA MET A 1 8.90 1.19 -6.20
C MET A 1 9.16 -0.20 -6.74
N ILE A 2 9.09 -1.21 -5.89
CA ILE A 2 9.29 -2.61 -6.27
C ILE A 2 7.89 -3.24 -6.37
N ASP A 3 7.54 -3.74 -7.55
CA ASP A 3 6.31 -4.50 -7.79
C ASP A 3 6.64 -6.00 -7.79
N ILE A 4 6.06 -6.74 -6.85
CA ILE A 4 6.28 -8.17 -6.69
C ILE A 4 5.20 -9.01 -7.38
N ASN A 5 4.14 -8.38 -7.90
CA ASN A 5 3.02 -9.06 -8.54
C ASN A 5 3.23 -9.24 -10.05
N GLY A 6 4.24 -8.59 -10.64
CA GLY A 6 4.53 -8.64 -12.07
C GLY A 6 3.71 -7.63 -12.88
N ILE A 7 3.88 -7.62 -14.20
CA ILE A 7 3.26 -6.62 -15.11
C ILE A 7 1.76 -6.90 -15.32
N GLU A 8 1.30 -8.14 -15.12
CA GLU A 8 -0.09 -8.51 -15.34
C GLU A 8 -1.02 -7.90 -14.28
N LYS A 9 -2.18 -7.42 -14.74
CA LYS A 9 -3.19 -6.77 -13.91
C LYS A 9 -4.07 -7.80 -13.20
N PRO A 10 -4.63 -7.46 -12.03
CA PRO A 10 -4.66 -6.12 -11.44
C PRO A 10 -3.44 -5.82 -10.57
N ASN A 11 -2.92 -4.59 -10.68
CA ASN A 11 -1.98 -3.97 -9.74
C ASN A 11 -2.68 -2.77 -9.09
N ARG A 12 -3.70 -3.06 -8.29
CA ARG A 12 -4.51 -2.12 -7.53
C ARG A 12 -3.81 -1.82 -6.20
N LEU A 13 -3.30 -0.60 -6.08
CA LEU A 13 -2.65 -0.11 -4.86
C LEU A 13 -3.51 -0.34 -3.61
N GLY A 14 -2.94 -1.02 -2.62
CA GLY A 14 -3.60 -1.38 -1.37
C GLY A 14 -4.52 -2.60 -1.43
N TYR A 15 -4.73 -3.22 -2.59
CA TYR A 15 -5.52 -4.44 -2.72
C TYR A 15 -4.61 -5.65 -2.91
N ASP A 16 -3.89 -5.63 -4.03
CA ASP A 16 -2.89 -6.62 -4.41
C ASP A 16 -1.51 -5.96 -4.52
N PHE A 17 -1.43 -4.67 -4.85
CA PHE A 17 -0.16 -3.97 -5.06
C PHE A 17 0.25 -3.09 -3.85
N PHE A 18 1.47 -3.30 -3.35
CA PHE A 18 2.02 -2.61 -2.18
C PHE A 18 3.36 -1.96 -2.49
N ALA A 19 3.64 -0.82 -1.85
CA ALA A 19 4.79 0.02 -2.13
C ALA A 19 5.73 0.11 -0.93
N PHE A 20 7.02 -0.06 -1.22
CA PHE A 20 8.11 0.11 -0.26
C PHE A 20 9.08 1.17 -0.74
N GLU A 21 9.57 1.95 0.21
CA GLU A 21 10.66 2.90 0.02
C GLU A 21 11.97 2.26 0.49
N SER A 22 12.97 2.21 -0.39
CA SER A 22 14.30 1.76 -0.02
C SER A 22 15.09 2.94 0.52
N GLN A 23 15.54 2.86 1.77
CA GLN A 23 16.48 3.81 2.37
C GLN A 23 17.68 3.02 2.88
N GLU A 24 18.87 3.33 2.34
CA GLU A 24 20.13 2.69 2.74
C GLU A 24 20.09 1.15 2.73
N GLY A 25 19.42 0.57 1.74
CA GLY A 25 19.26 -0.90 1.59
C GLY A 25 18.19 -1.53 2.47
N THR A 26 17.49 -0.75 3.30
CA THR A 26 16.34 -1.21 4.09
C THR A 26 15.03 -0.81 3.42
N LEU A 27 14.07 -1.74 3.37
CA LEU A 27 12.74 -1.49 2.83
C LEU A 27 11.80 -1.02 3.94
N TYR A 28 11.26 0.18 3.78
CA TYR A 28 10.25 0.76 4.66
C TYR A 28 8.88 0.75 3.98
N PRO A 29 7.82 0.33 4.68
CA PRO A 29 6.47 0.39 4.14
C PRO A 29 6.04 1.84 3.92
N VAL A 30 5.59 2.14 2.71
CA VAL A 30 5.04 3.45 2.38
C VAL A 30 3.81 3.75 3.25
N GLY A 31 3.71 4.99 3.74
CA GLY A 31 2.75 5.39 4.77
C GLY A 31 3.33 5.31 6.19
N GLY A 32 4.54 4.76 6.34
CA GLY A 32 5.25 4.72 7.61
C GLY A 32 5.92 6.05 7.96
N PRO A 33 6.17 6.29 9.26
CA PRO A 33 6.68 7.56 9.81
C PRO A 33 8.15 7.81 9.51
N THR A 34 8.78 7.09 8.59
CA THR A 34 10.15 7.34 8.09
C THR A 34 10.19 7.55 6.57
N THR A 35 9.10 7.26 5.87
CA THR A 35 9.02 7.32 4.40
C THR A 35 8.74 8.73 3.90
N SER A 36 9.09 9.01 2.65
CA SER A 36 8.79 10.28 1.96
C SER A 36 7.29 10.49 1.73
N TYR A 37 6.49 9.42 1.77
CA TYR A 37 5.04 9.41 1.55
C TYR A 37 4.27 9.20 2.86
N ARG A 38 4.50 10.05 3.87
CA ARG A 38 3.85 9.96 5.19
C ARG A 38 2.38 10.38 5.21
N GLU A 39 2.02 11.47 4.50
CA GLU A 39 0.77 12.21 4.81
C GLU A 39 -0.17 12.42 3.63
N ASN A 40 0.20 12.00 2.42
CA ASN A 40 -0.67 12.14 1.25
C ASN A 40 -1.70 11.02 1.18
N ASN A 41 -2.58 10.98 2.19
CA ASN A 41 -3.77 10.14 2.35
C ASN A 41 -3.59 8.91 3.25
N ASP A 42 -4.50 8.79 4.19
CA ASP A 42 -4.57 7.83 5.28
C ASP A 42 -5.10 6.45 4.80
N CYS A 43 -4.49 5.88 3.75
CA CYS A 43 -4.96 4.68 3.04
C CYS A 43 -6.46 4.74 2.72
N ASN A 44 -6.84 5.53 1.70
CA ASN A 44 -8.22 5.58 1.22
C ASN A 44 -8.39 4.71 -0.03
N LEU A 45 -8.99 3.54 0.18
CA LEU A 45 -9.26 2.54 -0.86
C LEU A 45 -10.44 2.89 -1.78
N SER A 46 -11.16 3.98 -1.48
CA SER A 46 -12.34 4.44 -2.22
C SER A 46 -11.99 5.35 -3.40
N GLU A 47 -10.74 5.82 -3.51
CA GLU A 47 -10.29 6.69 -4.60
C GLU A 47 -9.34 5.97 -5.58
N PRO A 48 -9.56 6.10 -6.89
CA PRO A 48 -8.72 5.46 -7.90
C PRO A 48 -7.41 6.25 -8.10
N ASN A 49 -6.28 5.56 -7.91
CA ASN A 49 -4.99 5.77 -8.60
C ASN A 49 -3.78 6.30 -7.83
N GLN A 50 -3.88 7.11 -6.77
CA GLN A 50 -2.67 7.56 -6.03
C GLN A 50 -2.71 7.30 -4.52
N VAL A 51 -3.88 6.98 -4.00
CA VAL A 51 -4.16 7.03 -2.56
C VAL A 51 -3.88 5.70 -1.85
N GLY A 52 -3.77 4.61 -2.60
CA GLY A 52 -3.52 3.27 -2.03
C GLY A 52 -2.07 2.99 -1.64
N MET A 53 -1.08 3.83 -2.00
CA MET A 53 0.33 3.53 -1.70
C MET A 53 0.62 3.42 -0.20
N THR A 54 0.05 4.34 0.59
CA THR A 54 0.19 4.38 2.05
C THR A 54 -0.52 3.24 2.77
N CYS A 55 -1.34 2.46 2.05
CA CYS A 55 -1.96 1.26 2.59
C CYS A 55 -0.97 0.17 2.95
N THR A 56 0.27 0.22 2.44
CA THR A 56 1.31 -0.75 2.82
C THR A 56 1.59 -0.73 4.31
N GLN A 57 1.69 0.46 4.91
CA GLN A 57 1.83 0.59 6.37
C GLN A 57 0.62 -0.01 7.11
N LYS A 58 -0.61 0.21 6.64
CA LYS A 58 -1.81 -0.37 7.25
C LYS A 58 -1.87 -1.88 7.10
N ALA A 59 -1.49 -2.42 5.93
CA ALA A 59 -1.43 -3.86 5.69
C ALA A 59 -0.47 -4.57 6.65
N ILE A 60 0.61 -3.91 7.05
CA ILE A 60 1.57 -4.44 8.04
C ILE A 60 1.06 -4.27 9.48
N SER A 61 0.44 -3.14 9.83
CA SER A 61 0.08 -2.84 11.22
C SER A 61 -1.33 -3.27 11.64
N ASP A 62 -2.25 -3.54 10.71
CA ASP A 62 -3.63 -3.97 10.98
C ASP A 62 -3.81 -5.44 10.57
N SER A 63 -3.91 -6.32 11.57
CA SER A 63 -4.06 -7.77 11.35
C SER A 63 -5.36 -8.16 10.63
N ASP A 64 -6.36 -7.28 10.62
CA ASP A 64 -7.62 -7.48 9.92
C ASP A 64 -7.68 -6.74 8.57
N TYR A 65 -6.58 -6.14 8.12
CA TYR A 65 -6.51 -5.35 6.90
C TYR A 65 -7.14 -6.07 5.71
N PHE A 66 -6.65 -7.26 5.38
CA PHE A 66 -7.15 -8.03 4.23
C PHE A 66 -8.61 -8.45 4.38
N LYS A 67 -9.09 -8.72 5.61
CA LYS A 67 -10.51 -9.01 5.86
C LYS A 67 -11.40 -7.82 5.55
N LYS A 68 -10.90 -6.59 5.77
CA LYS A 68 -11.60 -5.34 5.44
C LYS A 68 -11.56 -5.09 3.93
N VAL A 69 -10.38 -5.23 3.32
CA VAL A 69 -10.16 -5.00 1.88
C VAL A 69 -10.99 -5.94 1.02
N VAL A 70 -11.07 -7.23 1.33
CA VAL A 70 -11.85 -8.20 0.54
C VAL A 70 -13.33 -7.83 0.46
N LYS A 71 -13.90 -7.18 1.50
CA LYS A 71 -15.29 -6.69 1.47
C LYS A 71 -15.51 -5.48 0.55
N MET A 72 -14.44 -4.81 0.15
CA MET A 72 -14.46 -3.65 -0.74
C MET A 72 -14.21 -4.04 -2.21
N ILE A 73 -13.75 -5.26 -2.46
CA ILE A 73 -13.61 -5.82 -3.81
C ILE A 73 -15.02 -6.18 -4.30
N LYS A 74 -15.52 -5.44 -5.29
CA LYS A 74 -16.71 -5.78 -6.06
C LYS A 74 -16.32 -6.59 -7.29
#